data_AF-A0A1Y0VM12-F1
#
_entry.id   AF-A0A1Y0VM12-F1
#
_cell.length_a   1.000
_cell.length_b   1.000
_cell.length_c   1.000
_cell.angle_alpha   90.00
_cell.angle_beta   90.00
_cell.angle_gamma   90.00
#
_symmetry.space_group_name_H-M   'P 1'
#
loop_
_entity.id
_entity.type
_entity.pdbx_description
1 polymer ?
#
loop_
_entity_poly.entity_id
_entity_poly.type
_entity_poly.pdbx_seq_one_letter_code
_entity_poly.pdbx_strand_id
1 'polypeptide(L)'
;MIEEIRNDGQVIVFIDELHTLIGAGGAEGAIDASNILKPALARGELQTIGATTLTEYQKYIEADAALERRFAKVEVDEPTEAEAVQILRGIRPKYEEHHQVKISDDAIQQAVTLSSRYIADRFLPDKAIDLIDEAAAKIRIDASEKQVKKVTDEDRLENYEQLKKKRLIIKISKRLPTSVRKK
;
A
#
# COMPACT_ATOMS: atom_id res chain seq x y z
N MET A 1 16.42 -21.94 18.32
CA MET A 1 16.40 -21.26 17.01
C MET A 1 17.60 -21.63 16.13
N ILE A 2 18.83 -21.12 16.34
CA ILE A 2 19.98 -21.44 15.45
C ILE A 2 20.32 -22.93 15.47
N GLU A 3 20.34 -23.55 16.65
CA GLU A 3 20.57 -25.01 16.78
C GLU A 3 19.46 -25.85 16.13
N GLU A 4 18.21 -25.37 16.12
CA GLU A 4 17.09 -26.07 15.45
C GLU A 4 17.22 -25.98 13.93
N ILE A 5 17.54 -24.78 13.42
CA ILE A 5 17.78 -24.54 11.99
C ILE A 5 18.96 -25.39 11.48
N ARG A 6 20.01 -25.50 12.28
CA ARG A 6 21.18 -26.32 11.96
C ARG A 6 20.86 -27.81 11.88
N ASN A 7 19.92 -28.29 12.71
CA ASN A 7 19.58 -29.71 12.78
C ASN A 7 18.62 -30.18 11.68
N ASP A 8 17.79 -29.29 11.12
CA ASP A 8 16.85 -29.63 10.04
C ASP A 8 17.48 -29.58 8.63
N GLY A 9 18.57 -28.82 8.44
CA GLY A 9 19.38 -28.79 7.21
C GLY A 9 18.69 -28.29 5.93
N GLN A 10 17.38 -27.98 5.98
CA GLN A 10 16.56 -27.54 4.85
C GLN A 10 15.84 -26.21 5.10
N VAL A 11 16.46 -25.30 5.87
CA VAL A 11 15.88 -24.00 6.20
C VAL A 11 16.67 -22.88 5.53
N ILE A 12 15.98 -22.08 4.72
CA ILE A 12 16.51 -20.83 4.17
C ILE A 12 15.96 -19.68 5.01
N VAL A 13 16.85 -18.88 5.58
CA VAL A 13 16.48 -17.68 6.33
C VAL A 13 16.47 -16.49 5.39
N PHE A 14 15.35 -15.77 5.32
CA PHE A 14 15.28 -14.49 4.64
C PHE A 14 15.42 -13.35 5.66
N ILE A 15 16.30 -12.40 5.37
CA ILE A 15 16.53 -11.23 6.20
C ILE A 15 16.35 -10.00 5.33
N ASP A 16 15.26 -9.29 5.56
CA ASP A 16 15.10 -7.97 4.99
C ASP A 16 16.01 -6.98 5.73
N GLU A 17 16.57 -6.03 5.01
CA GLU A 17 17.56 -5.08 5.54
C GLU A 17 18.69 -5.75 6.34
N LEU A 18 19.44 -6.66 5.69
CA LEU A 18 20.52 -7.46 6.30
C LEU A 18 21.51 -6.63 7.14
N HIS A 19 21.75 -5.38 6.74
CA HIS A 19 22.64 -4.46 7.43
C HIS A 19 22.17 -4.12 8.86
N THR A 20 20.88 -4.22 9.19
CA THR A 20 20.35 -3.94 10.54
C THR A 20 20.91 -4.93 11.57
N LEU A 21 21.07 -6.19 11.18
CA LEU A 21 21.62 -7.24 12.04
C LEU A 21 23.14 -7.17 12.17
N ILE A 22 23.82 -6.51 11.23
CA ILE A 22 25.30 -6.49 11.13
C ILE A 22 25.88 -5.15 11.60
N GLY A 23 25.18 -4.06 11.34
CA GLY A 23 25.53 -2.67 11.60
C GLY A 23 25.06 -2.11 12.95
N ALA A 24 24.20 -2.82 13.69
CA ALA A 24 23.73 -2.44 15.02
C ALA A 24 24.83 -2.41 16.11
N GLY A 25 26.07 -2.81 15.79
CA GLY A 25 27.19 -2.84 16.75
C GLY A 25 27.68 -1.48 17.27
N GLY A 26 27.06 -0.35 16.87
CA GLY A 26 27.47 1.01 17.25
C GLY A 26 26.45 1.82 18.07
N ALA A 27 25.22 1.35 18.24
CA ALA A 27 24.18 2.09 18.98
C ALA A 27 23.93 1.41 20.34
N GLU A 28 24.13 2.17 21.42
CA GLU A 28 23.84 1.77 22.80
C GLU A 28 22.37 1.30 22.93
N GLY A 29 22.15 -0.03 22.94
CA GLY A 29 20.84 -0.60 23.28
C GLY A 29 20.33 -1.71 22.36
N ALA A 30 20.91 -1.92 21.18
CA ALA A 30 20.58 -3.10 20.37
C ALA A 30 21.34 -4.32 20.91
N ILE A 31 20.68 -5.15 21.70
CA ILE A 31 21.23 -6.40 22.22
C ILE A 31 21.52 -7.34 21.04
N ASP A 32 22.77 -7.30 20.61
CA ASP A 32 23.66 -8.40 20.26
C ASP A 32 23.21 -9.56 19.36
N ALA A 33 22.25 -9.34 18.47
CA ALA A 33 21.97 -10.29 17.38
C ALA A 33 23.20 -10.48 16.47
N SER A 34 24.00 -9.43 16.30
CA SER A 34 25.24 -9.41 15.53
C SER A 34 26.26 -10.45 16.02
N ASN A 35 26.60 -10.51 17.32
CA ASN A 35 27.65 -11.44 17.78
C ASN A 35 27.21 -12.91 17.73
N ILE A 36 25.90 -13.18 17.70
CA ILE A 36 25.36 -14.54 17.57
C ILE A 36 25.26 -14.95 16.09
N LEU A 37 24.80 -14.05 15.22
CA LEU A 37 24.57 -14.34 13.80
C LEU A 37 25.84 -14.26 12.95
N LYS A 38 26.74 -13.32 13.23
CA LYS A 38 28.00 -13.17 12.46
C LYS A 38 28.81 -14.46 12.41
N PRO A 39 29.04 -15.20 13.51
CA PRO A 39 29.78 -16.45 13.45
C PRO A 39 29.05 -17.53 12.63
N ALA A 40 27.72 -17.66 12.75
CA ALA A 40 26.94 -18.65 12.00
C ALA A 40 26.93 -18.36 10.49
N LEU A 41 26.79 -17.09 10.11
CA LEU A 41 26.87 -16.61 8.72
C LEU A 41 28.28 -16.76 8.15
N ALA A 42 29.31 -16.34 8.91
CA ALA A 42 30.71 -16.46 8.50
C ALA A 42 31.19 -17.91 8.35
N ARG A 43 30.61 -18.85 9.12
CA ARG A 43 30.87 -20.29 8.96
C ARG A 43 30.03 -20.96 7.87
N GLY A 44 28.98 -20.29 7.38
CA GLY A 44 28.04 -20.88 6.42
C GLY A 44 27.13 -21.95 7.05
N GLU A 45 26.94 -21.92 8.37
CA GLU A 45 26.02 -22.82 9.08
C GLU A 45 24.56 -22.43 8.87
N LEU A 46 24.32 -21.18 8.44
CA LEU A 46 23.01 -20.63 8.15
C LEU A 46 22.88 -20.36 6.64
N GLN A 47 21.95 -21.04 5.97
CA GLN A 47 21.57 -20.68 4.61
C GLN A 47 20.70 -19.43 4.67
N THR A 48 21.14 -18.34 4.03
CA THR A 48 20.49 -17.04 4.17
C THR A 48 20.43 -16.28 2.86
N ILE A 49 19.30 -15.61 2.64
CA ILE A 49 19.12 -14.58 1.61
C ILE A 49 18.92 -13.26 2.34
N GLY A 50 19.81 -12.31 2.10
CA GLY A 50 19.71 -10.96 2.67
C GLY A 50 19.39 -9.93 1.59
N ALA A 51 18.45 -9.03 1.88
CA ALA A 51 18.21 -7.85 1.06
C ALA A 51 18.88 -6.62 1.69
N THR A 52 19.52 -5.78 0.88
CA THR A 52 20.17 -4.55 1.35
C THR A 52 20.41 -3.61 0.17
N THR A 53 20.58 -2.32 0.43
CA THR A 53 21.05 -1.39 -0.61
C THR A 53 22.54 -1.57 -0.88
N LEU A 54 23.02 -1.14 -2.06
CA LEU A 54 24.44 -1.19 -2.42
C LEU A 54 25.32 -0.43 -1.41
N THR A 55 24.87 0.74 -0.97
CA THR A 55 25.59 1.58 0.00
C THR A 55 25.79 0.85 1.33
N GLU A 56 24.75 0.19 1.83
CA GLU A 56 24.81 -0.58 3.07
C GLU A 56 25.66 -1.85 2.92
N TYR A 57 25.57 -2.53 1.77
CA TYR A 57 26.43 -3.67 1.46
C TYR A 57 27.91 -3.27 1.55
N GLN A 58 28.30 -2.19 0.87
CA GLN A 58 29.67 -1.67 0.89
C GLN A 58 30.13 -1.31 2.31
N LYS A 59 29.25 -0.66 3.07
CA LYS A 59 29.56 -0.16 4.42
C LYS A 59 29.68 -1.26 5.47
N TYR A 60 28.84 -2.30 5.41
CA TYR A 60 28.68 -3.27 6.50
C TYR A 60 29.08 -4.70 6.16
N ILE A 61 29.04 -5.10 4.87
CA ILE A 61 29.32 -6.48 4.43
C ILE A 61 30.69 -6.55 3.78
N GLU A 62 30.93 -5.71 2.77
CA GLU A 62 32.19 -5.68 2.00
C GLU A 62 33.38 -5.24 2.88
N ALA A 63 33.12 -4.41 3.89
CA ALA A 63 34.12 -4.01 4.88
C ALA A 63 34.58 -5.15 5.81
N ASP A 64 33.83 -6.26 5.92
CA ASP A 64 34.15 -7.40 6.78
C ASP A 64 34.59 -8.62 5.93
N ALA A 65 35.90 -8.92 5.96
CA ALA A 65 36.50 -9.98 5.16
C ALA A 65 35.99 -11.41 5.47
N ALA A 66 35.31 -11.63 6.60
CA ALA A 66 34.69 -12.93 6.90
C ALA A 66 33.32 -13.06 6.23
N LEU A 67 32.55 -11.97 6.18
CA LEU A 67 31.23 -11.93 5.56
C LEU A 67 31.32 -11.81 4.03
N GLU A 68 32.22 -10.97 3.53
CA GLU A 68 32.48 -10.77 2.10
C GLU A 68 32.72 -12.11 1.37
N ARG A 69 33.50 -13.02 1.99
CA ARG A 69 33.81 -14.34 1.41
C ARG A 69 32.66 -15.35 1.47
N ARG A 70 31.57 -15.04 2.17
CA ARG A 70 30.43 -15.95 2.37
C ARG A 70 29.17 -15.50 1.66
N PHE A 71 29.00 -14.21 1.43
CA PHE A 71 27.91 -13.68 0.64
C PHE A 71 28.28 -13.63 -0.84
N ALA A 72 27.46 -14.25 -1.68
CA ALA A 72 27.47 -14.00 -3.11
C ALA A 72 26.57 -12.80 -3.41
N LYS A 73 27.15 -11.74 -3.98
CA LYS A 73 26.38 -10.56 -4.40
C LYS A 73 25.59 -10.87 -5.67
N VAL A 74 24.29 -10.63 -5.62
CA VAL A 74 23.38 -10.63 -6.78
C VAL A 74 22.83 -9.22 -6.90
N GLU A 75 23.21 -8.51 -7.97
CA GLU A 75 22.68 -7.18 -8.23
C GLU A 75 21.26 -7.27 -8.77
N VAL A 76 20.39 -6.42 -8.22
CA VAL A 76 19.01 -6.26 -8.67
C VAL A 76 18.86 -4.81 -9.10
N ASP A 77 18.77 -4.60 -10.40
CA ASP A 77 18.62 -3.27 -10.97
C ASP A 77 17.18 -2.77 -10.84
N GLU A 78 17.02 -1.44 -10.94
CA GLU A 78 15.71 -0.84 -11.14
C GLU A 78 15.07 -1.40 -12.42
N PRO A 79 13.80 -1.85 -12.38
CA PRO A 79 13.12 -2.34 -13.56
C PRO A 79 12.95 -1.24 -14.60
N THR A 80 13.02 -1.63 -15.88
CA THR A 80 12.66 -0.75 -16.99
C THR A 80 11.19 -0.32 -16.91
N GLU A 81 10.81 0.76 -17.59
CA GLU A 81 9.39 1.18 -17.65
C GLU A 81 8.48 0.05 -18.14
N ALA A 82 8.93 -0.74 -19.12
CA ALA A 82 8.17 -1.88 -19.64
C ALA A 82 7.97 -2.98 -18.58
N GLU A 83 9.01 -3.31 -17.81
CA GLU A 83 8.93 -4.28 -16.71
C GLU A 83 8.06 -3.76 -15.57
N ALA A 84 8.21 -2.49 -15.20
CA ALA A 84 7.39 -1.84 -14.18
C ALA A 84 5.90 -1.90 -14.55
N VAL A 85 5.54 -1.64 -15.82
CA VAL A 85 4.15 -1.81 -16.30
C VAL A 85 3.65 -3.25 -16.09
N GLN A 86 4.48 -4.27 -16.34
CA GLN A 86 4.08 -5.67 -16.11
C GLN A 86 3.91 -5.97 -14.62
N ILE A 87 4.79 -5.44 -13.77
CA ILE A 87 4.68 -5.57 -12.31
C ILE A 87 3.36 -4.93 -11.83
N LEU A 88 3.06 -3.70 -12.27
CA LEU A 88 1.83 -3.01 -11.92
C LEU A 88 0.58 -3.77 -12.41
N ARG A 89 0.62 -4.37 -13.60
CA ARG A 89 -0.46 -5.26 -14.09
C ARG A 89 -0.63 -6.50 -13.22
N GLY A 90 0.46 -7.08 -12.72
CA GLY A 90 0.42 -8.24 -11.84
C GLY A 90 -0.20 -7.96 -10.47
N ILE A 91 0.03 -6.77 -9.91
CA ILE A 91 -0.54 -6.36 -8.62
C ILE A 91 -1.91 -5.67 -8.73
N ARG A 92 -2.28 -5.19 -9.92
CA ARG A 92 -3.55 -4.46 -10.19
C ARG A 92 -4.78 -5.08 -9.53
N PRO A 93 -5.04 -6.41 -9.60
CA PRO A 93 -6.24 -6.99 -8.98
C PRO A 93 -6.34 -6.71 -7.48
N LYS A 94 -5.21 -6.71 -6.75
CA LYS A 94 -5.18 -6.45 -5.31
C LYS A 94 -5.56 -5.00 -4.98
N TYR A 95 -5.07 -4.04 -5.77
CA TYR A 95 -5.39 -2.62 -5.59
C TYR A 95 -6.83 -2.31 -6.01
N GLU A 96 -7.31 -2.89 -7.12
CA GLU A 96 -8.72 -2.76 -7.50
C GLU A 96 -9.66 -3.27 -6.41
N GLU A 97 -9.35 -4.42 -5.80
CA GLU A 97 -10.10 -4.99 -4.69
C GLU A 97 -10.03 -4.09 -3.44
N HIS A 98 -8.83 -3.65 -3.05
CA HIS A 98 -8.61 -2.82 -1.86
C HIS A 98 -9.32 -1.46 -1.94
N HIS A 99 -9.28 -0.80 -3.09
CA HIS A 99 -9.90 0.52 -3.27
C HIS A 99 -11.32 0.46 -3.82
N GLN A 100 -11.80 -0.70 -4.25
CA GLN A 100 -13.11 -0.86 -4.92
C GLN A 100 -13.23 0.01 -6.18
N VAL A 101 -12.13 0.12 -6.94
CA VAL A 101 -12.08 0.88 -8.19
C VAL A 101 -11.62 0.00 -9.35
N LYS A 102 -11.79 0.50 -10.58
CA LYS A 102 -11.18 -0.10 -11.77
C LYS A 102 -10.04 0.77 -12.25
N ILE A 103 -8.86 0.18 -12.38
CA ILE A 103 -7.65 0.86 -12.82
C ILE A 103 -7.49 0.56 -14.31
N SER A 104 -7.45 1.56 -15.18
CA SER A 104 -7.27 1.31 -16.62
C SER A 104 -5.82 0.95 -16.95
N ASP A 105 -5.61 0.26 -18.08
CA ASP A 105 -4.24 -0.01 -18.56
C ASP A 105 -3.49 1.29 -18.92
N ASP A 106 -4.23 2.29 -19.43
CA ASP A 106 -3.68 3.63 -19.66
C ASP A 106 -3.22 4.30 -18.36
N ALA A 107 -4.00 4.18 -17.27
CA ALA A 107 -3.60 4.72 -15.97
C ALA A 107 -2.28 4.10 -15.47
N ILE A 108 -2.09 2.79 -15.64
CA ILE A 108 -0.82 2.12 -15.30
C ILE A 108 0.33 2.67 -16.15
N GLN A 109 0.13 2.79 -17.47
CA GLN A 109 1.15 3.31 -18.37
C GLN A 109 1.54 4.75 -18.03
N GLN A 110 0.56 5.60 -17.74
CA GLN A 110 0.78 6.98 -17.33
C GLN A 110 1.45 7.06 -15.96
N ALA A 111 1.05 6.23 -14.98
CA ALA A 111 1.69 6.22 -13.66
C ALA A 111 3.19 5.89 -13.76
N VAL A 112 3.57 4.89 -14.57
CA VAL A 112 4.98 4.56 -14.81
C VAL A 112 5.70 5.72 -15.52
N THR A 113 5.14 6.23 -16.62
CA THR A 113 5.78 7.30 -17.41
C THR A 113 5.96 8.59 -16.61
N LEU A 114 4.93 9.01 -15.87
CA LEU A 114 4.95 10.25 -15.10
C LEU A 114 5.83 10.12 -13.86
N SER A 115 5.78 8.99 -13.14
CA SER A 115 6.67 8.78 -11.99
C SER A 115 8.13 8.70 -12.42
N SER A 116 8.44 7.99 -13.49
CA SER A 116 9.78 7.94 -14.11
C SER A 116 10.31 9.34 -14.43
N ARG A 117 9.46 10.19 -15.02
CA ARG A 117 9.86 11.54 -15.48
C ARG A 117 9.96 12.59 -14.38
N TYR A 118 9.08 12.55 -13.38
CA TYR A 118 8.91 13.66 -12.44
C TYR A 118 9.31 13.32 -10.99
N ILE A 119 9.47 12.04 -10.65
CA ILE A 119 9.90 11.59 -9.31
C ILE A 119 11.29 10.94 -9.46
N ALA A 120 12.33 11.75 -9.22
CA ALA A 120 13.73 11.39 -9.49
C ALA A 120 14.46 10.78 -8.28
N ASP A 121 13.95 10.96 -7.07
CA ASP A 121 14.54 10.50 -5.81
C ASP A 121 14.07 9.10 -5.40
N ARG A 122 13.26 8.45 -6.24
CA ARG A 122 12.72 7.11 -6.01
C ARG A 122 12.84 6.25 -7.26
N PHE A 123 12.84 4.94 -7.04
CA PHE A 123 13.03 3.93 -8.08
C PHE A 123 11.69 3.27 -8.45
N LEU A 124 11.57 2.84 -9.69
CA LEU A 124 10.53 1.92 -10.13
C LEU A 124 10.72 0.55 -9.41
N PRO A 125 9.63 -0.23 -9.24
CA PRO A 125 8.24 0.09 -9.57
C PRO A 125 7.55 0.93 -8.48
N ASP A 126 8.17 1.08 -7.31
CA ASP A 126 7.60 1.61 -6.07
C ASP A 126 6.94 2.99 -6.26
N LYS A 127 7.64 3.96 -6.87
CA LYS A 127 7.07 5.28 -7.15
C LYS A 127 5.82 5.26 -8.04
N ALA A 128 5.70 4.31 -8.96
CA ALA A 128 4.53 4.19 -9.83
C ALA A 128 3.36 3.52 -9.10
N ILE A 129 3.66 2.58 -8.20
CA ILE A 129 2.66 1.93 -7.33
C ILE A 129 2.00 2.99 -6.43
N ASP A 130 2.80 3.85 -5.81
CA ASP A 130 2.28 4.92 -4.94
C ASP A 130 1.34 5.87 -5.69
N LEU A 131 1.68 6.27 -6.92
CA LEU A 131 0.78 7.11 -7.73
C LEU A 131 -0.56 6.42 -8.01
N ILE A 132 -0.55 5.11 -8.26
CA ILE A 132 -1.78 4.33 -8.48
C ILE A 132 -2.58 4.22 -7.18
N ASP A 133 -1.92 3.94 -6.06
CA ASP A 133 -2.55 3.82 -4.73
C ASP A 133 -3.24 5.13 -4.33
N GLU A 134 -2.53 6.25 -4.43
CA GLU A 134 -3.06 7.58 -4.12
C GLU A 134 -4.22 7.96 -5.04
N ALA A 135 -4.10 7.70 -6.35
CA ALA A 135 -5.17 7.97 -7.32
C ALA A 135 -6.41 7.11 -7.04
N ALA A 136 -6.23 5.83 -6.73
CA ALA A 136 -7.30 4.91 -6.41
C ALA A 136 -8.00 5.30 -5.09
N ALA A 137 -7.24 5.65 -4.06
CA ALA A 137 -7.77 6.15 -2.79
C ALA A 137 -8.59 7.43 -2.99
N LYS A 138 -8.11 8.38 -3.80
CA LYS A 138 -8.82 9.61 -4.12
C LYS A 138 -10.16 9.34 -4.82
N ILE A 139 -10.18 8.47 -5.84
CA ILE A 139 -11.42 8.11 -6.55
C ILE A 139 -12.44 7.48 -5.60
N ARG A 140 -11.99 6.61 -4.69
CA ARG A 140 -12.85 5.99 -3.68
C ARG A 140 -13.52 7.04 -2.80
N ILE A 141 -12.74 8.00 -2.28
CA ILE A 141 -13.24 9.09 -1.44
C ILE A 141 -14.27 9.94 -2.21
N ASP A 142 -13.94 10.36 -3.42
CA ASP A 142 -14.82 11.18 -4.27
C ASP A 142 -16.15 10.46 -4.59
N ALA A 143 -16.12 9.14 -4.79
CA ALA A 143 -17.30 8.33 -5.02
C ALA A 143 -18.20 8.27 -3.78
N SER A 144 -17.63 8.07 -2.59
CA SER A 144 -18.36 8.10 -1.33
C SER A 144 -19.03 9.45 -1.08
N GLU A 145 -18.32 10.56 -1.31
CA GLU A 145 -18.89 11.91 -1.14
C GLU A 145 -20.07 12.17 -2.08
N LYS A 146 -19.96 11.75 -3.35
CA LYS A 146 -21.04 11.89 -4.34
C LYS A 146 -22.28 11.08 -3.94
N GLN A 147 -22.09 9.87 -3.40
CA GLN A 147 -23.19 9.05 -2.90
C GLN A 147 -23.91 9.72 -1.74
N VAL A 148 -23.16 10.25 -0.75
CA VAL A 148 -23.74 10.96 0.39
C VAL A 148 -24.54 12.18 -0.07
N LYS A 149 -24.00 13.01 -0.98
CA LYS A 149 -24.72 14.18 -1.52
C LYS A 149 -26.02 13.77 -2.22
N LYS A 150 -25.99 12.73 -3.05
CA LYS A 150 -27.18 12.25 -3.77
C LYS A 150 -28.28 11.78 -2.82
N VAL A 151 -27.94 10.99 -1.80
CA VAL A 151 -28.89 10.55 -0.76
C VAL A 151 -29.50 11.76 -0.04
N THR A 152 -28.65 12.72 0.35
CA THR A 152 -29.10 13.93 1.05
C THR A 152 -30.05 14.78 0.20
N ASP A 153 -29.82 14.88 -1.11
CA ASP A 153 -30.65 15.65 -2.03
C ASP A 153 -32.00 14.95 -2.31
N GLU A 154 -32.02 13.62 -2.43
CA GLU A 154 -33.24 12.82 -2.56
C GLU A 154 -34.13 12.92 -1.31
N ASP A 155 -33.54 12.77 -0.12
CA ASP A 155 -34.24 12.92 1.17
C ASP A 155 -34.85 14.32 1.32
N ARG A 156 -34.11 15.35 0.88
CA ARG A 156 -34.58 16.74 0.89
C ARG A 156 -35.77 16.94 -0.04
N LEU A 157 -35.72 16.40 -1.26
CA LEU A 157 -36.83 16.48 -2.21
C LEU A 157 -38.08 15.80 -1.66
N GLU A 158 -37.92 14.60 -1.11
CA GLU A 158 -39.04 13.80 -0.62
C GLU A 158 -39.73 14.47 0.59
N ASN A 159 -38.94 15.02 1.51
CA ASN A 159 -39.45 15.82 2.62
C ASN A 159 -40.19 17.08 2.12
N TYR A 160 -39.67 17.75 1.08
CA TYR A 160 -40.32 18.93 0.50
C TYR A 160 -41.68 18.60 -0.12
N GLU A 161 -41.80 17.48 -0.81
CA GLU A 161 -43.07 17.01 -1.39
C GLU A 161 -44.08 16.57 -0.32
N GLN A 162 -43.63 15.93 0.77
CA GLN A 162 -44.50 15.64 1.92
C GLN A 162 -45.02 16.92 2.59
N LEU A 163 -44.15 17.92 2.77
CA LEU A 163 -44.53 19.21 3.33
C LEU A 163 -45.55 19.93 2.43
N LYS A 164 -45.36 19.92 1.10
CA LYS A 164 -46.35 20.45 0.15
C LYS A 164 -47.70 19.74 0.26
N LYS A 165 -47.73 18.40 0.29
CA LYS A 165 -48.96 17.61 0.47
C LYS A 165 -49.69 17.96 1.77
N LYS A 166 -48.98 17.97 2.91
CA LYS A 166 -49.54 18.38 4.21
C LYS A 166 -50.13 19.79 4.15
N ARG A 167 -49.40 20.73 3.54
CA ARG A 167 -49.82 22.13 3.43
C ARG A 167 -51.07 22.28 2.54
N LEU A 168 -51.20 21.49 1.48
CA LEU A 168 -52.37 21.45 0.62
C LEU A 168 -53.61 20.90 1.36
N ILE A 169 -53.44 19.80 2.10
CA ILE A 169 -54.52 19.20 2.91
C ILE A 169 -55.06 20.21 3.93
N ILE A 170 -54.19 20.92 4.63
CA ILE A 170 -54.59 21.97 5.59
C ILE A 170 -55.36 23.10 4.89
N LYS A 171 -54.94 23.48 3.68
CA LYS A 171 -55.59 24.54 2.89
C LYS A 171 -56.99 24.13 2.41
N ILE A 172 -57.17 22.86 2.04
CA ILE A 172 -58.47 22.29 1.64
C ILE A 172 -59.40 22.18 2.87
N SER A 173 -58.88 21.68 4.00
CA SER A 173 -59.64 21.58 5.25
C SER A 173 -60.18 22.94 5.74
N LYS A 174 -59.40 24.02 5.57
CA LYS A 174 -59.84 25.39 5.92
C LYS A 174 -60.81 26.03 4.92
N ARG A 175 -61.01 25.45 3.73
CA ARG A 175 -61.91 25.97 2.68
C ARG A 175 -63.25 25.23 2.60
N LEU A 176 -63.45 24.16 3.37
CA LEU A 176 -64.75 23.48 3.46
C LEU A 176 -65.73 24.35 4.27
N PRO A 177 -66.85 24.79 3.69
CA PRO A 177 -67.85 25.58 4.41
C PRO A 177 -68.51 24.73 5.51
N THR A 178 -68.71 25.35 6.67
CA THR A 178 -69.42 24.84 7.85
C THR A 178 -70.93 24.74 7.60
N SER A 179 -71.34 24.07 6.52
CA SER A 179 -72.75 23.82 6.22
C SER A 179 -72.94 22.34 5.96
N VAL A 180 -73.26 21.60 7.04
CA VAL A 180 -74.31 20.57 7.17
C VAL A 180 -73.96 19.73 8.41
N ARG A 181 -74.55 20.10 9.55
CA ARG A 181 -75.04 19.20 10.61
C ARG A 181 -75.85 20.02 11.63
N LYS A 182 -77.04 20.43 11.17
CA LYS A 182 -78.21 20.66 12.02
C LYS A 182 -79.37 19.91 11.36
N LYS A 183 -79.74 18.78 11.94
CA LYS A 183 -81.09 18.38 12.33
C LYS A 183 -81.00 17.06 13.07
#